data_AF-W7JE48-F1
#
_entry.id   AF-W7JE48-F1
#
_cell.length_a   1.000
_cell.length_b   1.000
_cell.length_c   1.000
_cell.angle_alpha   90.00
_cell.angle_beta   90.00
_cell.angle_gamma   90.00
#
_symmetry.space_group_name_H-M   'P 1'
#
loop_
_entity.id
_entity.type
_entity.pdbx_description
1 polymer ?
#
loop_
_entity_poly.entity_id
_entity_poly.type
_entity_poly.pdbx_seq_one_letter_code
_entity_poly.pdbx_strand_id
1 'polypeptide(L)'
;MDPHMLSRDPAVETLSDPGDQLAALRSLHAGARVQVRSIEQCDPSRPGTPCAAPGLRELRAESRTARIAAGVRYRTIHPGYTPDSIAPVSGEQLRTLAAPPLGLLVADDDRALVHVDGTSLLVGASALLTALARTFESLWALAVPVTVSVAGGRDLDERDRRIVTLMAAGATDDAIARRLGLSRRTVVRRVAVLQERLGATTRFQAGVQAAQRGWL
;
A
#
# COMPACT_ATOMS: atom_id res chain seq x y z
N MET A 1 42.96 -2.08 -30.13
CA MET A 1 42.71 -2.45 -28.72
C MET A 1 41.94 -1.28 -28.13
N ASP A 2 40.61 -1.34 -28.25
CA ASP A 2 39.73 -0.18 -28.05
C ASP A 2 39.28 -0.08 -26.58
N PRO A 3 39.45 1.07 -25.91
CA PRO A 3 39.13 1.25 -24.51
C PRO A 3 37.65 1.64 -24.36
N HIS A 4 36.73 0.77 -24.78
CA HIS A 4 35.33 0.87 -24.37
C HIS A 4 35.17 0.28 -22.97
N MET A 5 35.75 1.00 -22.00
CA MET A 5 35.47 0.85 -20.58
C MET A 5 34.05 1.41 -20.36
N LEU A 6 33.04 0.58 -20.63
CA LEU A 6 31.70 0.76 -20.10
C LEU A 6 31.86 0.91 -18.59
N SER A 7 31.76 2.15 -18.10
CA SER A 7 31.38 2.43 -16.73
C SER A 7 29.98 1.84 -16.54
N ARG A 8 29.92 0.52 -16.30
CA ARG A 8 28.72 -0.12 -15.81
C ARG A 8 28.57 0.42 -14.40
N ASP A 9 27.66 1.36 -14.22
CA ASP A 9 27.10 1.62 -12.90
C ASP A 9 26.83 0.26 -12.24
N PRO A 10 27.26 0.07 -10.98
CA PRO A 10 27.07 -1.20 -10.32
C PRO A 10 25.59 -1.57 -10.39
N ALA A 11 25.30 -2.81 -10.76
CA ALA A 11 23.92 -3.28 -10.91
C ALA A 11 23.12 -3.12 -9.60
N VAL A 12 23.82 -3.04 -8.47
CA VAL A 12 23.30 -2.79 -7.14
C VAL A 12 24.24 -1.83 -6.41
N GLU A 13 23.68 -0.77 -5.85
CA GLU A 13 24.36 0.22 -5.03
C GLU A 13 23.64 0.33 -3.68
N THR A 14 24.37 0.30 -2.57
CA THR A 14 23.78 0.45 -1.23
C THR A 14 23.70 1.93 -0.85
N LEU A 15 22.52 2.39 -0.44
CA LEU A 15 22.27 3.75 -0.01
C LEU A 15 22.13 3.80 1.52
N SER A 16 23.19 4.22 2.20
CA SER A 16 23.18 4.34 3.67
C SER A 16 22.64 5.69 4.15
N ASP A 17 22.86 6.77 3.40
CA ASP A 17 22.42 8.10 3.77
C ASP A 17 20.94 8.35 3.43
N PRO A 18 20.11 8.87 4.36
CA PRO A 18 18.71 9.20 4.08
C PRO A 18 18.52 10.24 2.97
N GLY A 19 19.46 11.17 2.78
CA GLY A 19 19.44 12.15 1.70
C GLY A 19 19.62 11.50 0.33
N ASP A 20 20.57 10.58 0.22
CA ASP A 20 20.78 9.80 -1.01
C ASP A 20 19.57 8.92 -1.33
N GLN A 21 18.97 8.29 -0.32
CA GLN A 21 17.73 7.53 -0.48
C GLN A 21 16.58 8.41 -1.01
N LEU A 22 16.44 9.63 -0.47
CA LEU A 22 15.43 10.59 -0.91
C LEU A 22 15.70 11.09 -2.34
N ALA A 23 16.95 11.38 -2.67
CA ALA A 23 17.37 11.79 -4.01
C ALA A 23 17.12 10.68 -5.04
N ALA A 24 17.44 9.43 -4.70
CA ALA A 24 17.17 8.26 -5.53
C ALA A 24 15.67 8.08 -5.79
N LEU A 25 14.83 8.20 -4.75
CA LEU A 25 13.37 8.15 -4.87
C LEU A 25 12.85 9.23 -5.82
N ARG A 26 13.31 10.49 -5.67
CA ARG A 26 12.92 11.61 -6.56
C ARG A 26 13.34 11.34 -8.00
N SER A 27 14.57 10.87 -8.20
CA SER A 27 15.14 10.58 -9.52
C SER A 27 14.36 9.46 -10.23
N LEU A 28 14.02 8.38 -9.53
CA LEU A 28 13.20 7.28 -10.06
C LEU A 28 11.82 7.76 -10.50
N HIS A 29 11.15 8.55 -9.67
CA HIS A 29 9.87 9.14 -10.04
C HIS A 29 9.99 10.04 -11.27
N ALA A 30 10.96 10.95 -11.29
CA ALA A 30 11.14 11.88 -12.40
C ALA A 30 11.49 11.16 -13.72
N GLY A 31 12.25 10.07 -13.65
CA GLY A 31 12.70 9.30 -14.80
C GLY A 31 11.66 8.38 -15.43
N ALA A 32 10.60 8.01 -14.71
CA ALA A 32 9.58 7.10 -15.21
C ALA A 32 8.77 7.68 -16.38
N ARG A 33 8.62 6.90 -17.45
CA ARG A 33 7.95 7.27 -18.70
C ARG A 33 6.67 6.49 -18.97
N VAL A 34 6.60 5.24 -18.52
CA VAL A 34 5.51 4.31 -18.85
C VAL A 34 4.75 3.89 -17.60
N GLN A 35 5.46 3.45 -16.56
CA GLN A 35 4.86 2.98 -15.33
C GLN A 35 5.73 3.21 -14.09
N VAL A 36 5.06 3.34 -12.96
CA VAL A 36 5.68 3.24 -11.64
C VAL A 36 4.94 2.17 -10.84
N ARG A 37 5.70 1.27 -10.23
CA ARG A 37 5.21 0.20 -9.36
C ARG A 37 5.80 0.40 -7.97
N SER A 38 4.95 0.60 -6.98
CA SER A 38 5.40 0.90 -5.62
C SER A 38 4.79 -0.04 -4.59
N ILE A 39 5.61 -0.51 -3.66
CA ILE A 39 5.21 -1.17 -2.43
C ILE A 39 5.68 -0.27 -1.30
N GLU A 40 4.74 0.31 -0.58
CA GLU A 40 5.06 1.07 0.62
C GLU A 40 5.21 0.07 1.77
N GLN A 41 6.38 0.08 2.40
CA GLN A 41 6.59 -0.59 3.67
C GLN A 41 6.71 0.51 4.72
N CYS A 42 5.72 0.58 5.59
CA CYS A 42 5.74 1.47 6.74
C CYS A 42 5.74 0.55 7.96
N ASP A 43 6.88 0.46 8.64
CA ASP A 43 6.95 -0.12 9.98
C ASP A 43 6.83 1.04 10.98
N PRO A 44 5.62 1.35 11.49
CA PRO A 44 5.44 2.42 12.46
C PRO A 44 6.11 2.12 13.80
N SER A 45 6.56 0.88 14.03
CA SER A 45 7.23 0.47 15.28
C SER A 45 8.75 0.66 15.27
N ARG A 46 9.35 0.93 14.10
CA ARG A 46 10.79 1.21 13.99
C ARG A 46 11.08 2.72 13.98
N PRO A 47 11.71 3.28 15.02
CA PRO A 47 12.22 4.64 14.99
C PRO A 47 13.35 4.75 13.94
N GLY A 48 13.33 5.81 13.13
CA GLY A 48 14.32 6.03 12.06
C GLY A 48 13.99 5.38 10.71
N THR A 49 12.81 4.77 10.54
CA THR A 49 12.41 4.25 9.22
C THR A 49 12.22 5.41 8.23
N PRO A 50 12.85 5.40 7.03
CA PRO A 50 12.81 6.51 6.08
C PRO A 50 11.39 6.96 5.73
N CYS A 51 10.42 6.04 5.75
CA CYS A 51 9.00 6.29 5.48
C CYS A 51 8.32 7.30 6.44
N ALA A 52 8.89 7.60 7.60
CA ALA A 52 8.38 8.56 8.57
C ALA A 52 9.12 9.92 8.55
N ALA A 53 10.06 10.12 7.63
CA ALA A 53 10.75 11.40 7.48
C ALA A 53 9.74 12.53 7.18
N PRO A 54 9.84 13.70 7.84
CA PRO A 54 9.00 14.86 7.52
C PRO A 54 9.08 15.20 6.04
N GLY A 55 7.93 15.39 5.37
CA GLY A 55 7.88 15.74 3.95
C GLY A 55 7.91 14.57 2.97
N LEU A 56 8.22 13.34 3.39
CA LEU A 56 8.27 12.19 2.46
C LEU A 56 6.87 11.78 1.98
N ARG A 57 5.86 11.92 2.83
CA ARG A 57 4.46 11.63 2.48
C ARG A 57 3.97 12.61 1.42
N GLU A 58 4.20 13.90 1.63
CA GLU A 58 3.91 14.96 0.67
C GLU A 58 4.68 14.71 -0.64
N LEU A 59 5.98 14.43 -0.56
CA LEU A 59 6.80 14.14 -1.74
C LEU A 59 6.25 12.96 -2.55
N ARG A 60 5.89 11.85 -1.90
CA ARG A 60 5.32 10.68 -2.59
C ARG A 60 3.99 11.05 -3.24
N ALA A 61 3.13 11.81 -2.56
CA ALA A 61 1.86 12.27 -3.11
C ALA A 61 2.06 13.21 -4.31
N GLU A 62 2.97 14.18 -4.21
CA GLU A 62 3.33 15.09 -5.30
C GLU A 62 3.92 14.34 -6.50
N SER A 63 4.86 13.42 -6.24
CA SER A 63 5.51 12.62 -7.29
C SER A 63 4.51 11.70 -7.99
N ARG A 64 3.58 11.09 -7.25
CA ARG A 64 2.44 10.34 -7.81
C ARG A 64 1.59 11.22 -8.72
N THR A 65 1.12 12.35 -8.19
CA THR A 65 0.28 13.30 -8.93
C THR A 65 0.94 13.76 -10.22
N ALA A 66 2.21 14.17 -10.14
CA ALA A 66 2.96 14.63 -11.29
C ALA A 66 3.16 13.53 -12.35
N ARG A 67 3.35 12.27 -11.95
CA ARG A 67 3.54 11.15 -12.89
C ARG A 67 2.24 10.70 -13.53
N ILE A 68 1.16 10.60 -12.75
CA ILE A 68 -0.16 10.27 -13.30
C ILE A 68 -0.61 11.35 -14.29
N ALA A 69 -0.42 12.63 -13.95
CA ALA A 69 -0.71 13.74 -14.86
C ALA A 69 0.12 13.70 -16.16
N ALA A 70 1.34 13.15 -16.11
CA ALA A 70 2.18 12.90 -17.28
C ALA A 70 1.80 11.63 -18.08
N GLY A 71 0.71 10.94 -17.71
CA GLY A 71 0.24 9.74 -18.39
C GLY A 71 0.94 8.44 -17.97
N VAL A 72 1.78 8.49 -16.93
CA VAL A 72 2.49 7.31 -16.40
C VAL A 72 1.53 6.46 -15.56
N ARG A 73 1.49 5.16 -15.83
CA ARG A 73 0.64 4.22 -15.06
C ARG A 73 1.21 4.02 -13.66
N TYR A 74 0.47 4.43 -12.63
CA TYR A 74 0.91 4.33 -11.25
C TYR A 74 0.15 3.23 -10.48
N ARG A 75 0.87 2.23 -9.98
CA ARG A 75 0.32 1.13 -9.17
C ARG A 75 1.00 1.07 -7.81
N THR A 76 0.21 1.05 -6.73
CA THR A 76 0.74 1.07 -5.36
C THR A 76 0.12 -0.01 -4.47
N ILE A 77 0.97 -0.75 -3.76
CA ILE A 77 0.59 -1.62 -2.65
C ILE A 77 0.91 -0.89 -1.35
N HIS A 78 -0.12 -0.65 -0.54
CA HIS A 78 0.02 -0.04 0.79
C HIS A 78 -0.05 -1.08 1.91
N PRO A 79 0.68 -0.86 3.02
CA PRO A 79 0.60 -1.71 4.21
C PRO A 79 -0.71 -1.38 4.94
N GLY A 80 -1.68 -2.30 4.83
CA GLY A 80 -3.03 -2.09 5.36
C GLY A 80 -3.77 -0.90 4.73
N TYR A 81 -4.91 -0.53 5.30
CA TYR A 81 -5.64 0.69 4.92
C TYR A 81 -6.04 1.44 6.17
N THR A 82 -5.53 2.66 6.36
CA THR A 82 -6.23 3.64 7.17
C THR A 82 -6.51 4.86 6.28
N PRO A 83 -7.73 5.43 6.31
CA PRO A 83 -8.08 6.58 5.48
C PRO A 83 -7.13 7.77 5.65
N ASP A 84 -6.43 7.87 6.78
CA ASP A 84 -5.47 8.95 7.04
C ASP A 84 -4.03 8.58 6.68
N SER A 85 -3.70 7.29 6.53
CA SER A 85 -2.34 6.86 6.15
C SER A 85 -2.11 6.97 4.65
N ILE A 86 -3.17 6.87 3.86
CA ILE A 86 -3.10 6.91 2.40
C ILE A 86 -3.65 8.25 1.92
N ALA A 87 -2.85 8.96 1.12
CA ALA A 87 -3.31 10.09 0.33
C ALA A 87 -3.52 9.61 -1.10
N PRO A 88 -4.68 8.97 -1.43
CA PRO A 88 -4.91 8.45 -2.76
C PRO A 88 -4.94 9.59 -3.77
N VAL A 89 -4.27 9.40 -4.89
CA VAL A 89 -4.27 10.36 -5.98
C VAL A 89 -5.21 9.89 -7.08
N SER A 90 -5.96 10.80 -7.70
CA SER A 90 -6.83 10.46 -8.83
C SER A 90 -6.02 9.80 -9.95
N GLY A 91 -6.50 8.65 -10.46
CA GLY A 91 -5.83 7.86 -11.51
C GLY A 91 -4.80 6.85 -10.98
N GLU A 92 -4.49 6.84 -9.69
CA GLU A 92 -3.67 5.80 -9.06
C GLU A 92 -4.46 4.49 -8.94
N GLN A 93 -3.81 3.37 -9.26
CA GLN A 93 -4.33 2.05 -8.92
C GLN A 93 -3.78 1.65 -7.57
N LEU A 94 -4.66 1.53 -6.58
CA LEU A 94 -4.28 1.29 -5.19
C LEU A 94 -4.77 -0.09 -4.71
N ARG A 95 -3.88 -0.83 -4.08
CA ARG A 95 -4.18 -2.09 -3.39
C ARG A 95 -3.57 -2.13 -1.99
N THR A 96 -4.11 -2.98 -1.12
CA THR A 96 -3.59 -3.20 0.24
C THR A 96 -3.03 -4.60 0.38
N LEU A 97 -1.97 -4.70 1.17
CA LEU A 97 -1.45 -5.96 1.68
C LEU A 97 -1.10 -5.74 3.15
N ALA A 98 -1.52 -6.63 4.05
CA ALA A 98 -1.42 -6.39 5.50
C ALA A 98 0.03 -6.19 5.98
N ALA A 99 0.97 -6.99 5.45
CA ALA A 99 2.38 -6.93 5.78
C ALA A 99 3.22 -7.20 4.53
N PRO A 100 3.53 -6.19 3.70
CA PRO A 100 4.42 -6.36 2.58
C PRO A 100 5.83 -6.74 3.06
N PRO A 101 6.49 -7.73 2.42
CA PRO A 101 7.79 -8.23 2.88
C PRO A 101 8.95 -7.25 2.65
N LEU A 102 8.78 -6.26 1.75
CA LEU A 102 9.78 -5.24 1.44
C LEU A 102 9.12 -3.94 0.96
N GLY A 103 9.83 -2.83 1.09
CA GLY A 103 9.53 -1.57 0.39
C GLY A 103 10.15 -1.60 -1.01
N LEU A 104 9.39 -1.21 -2.02
CA LEU A 104 9.84 -1.26 -3.42
C LEU A 104 9.34 -0.04 -4.20
N LEU A 105 10.18 0.51 -5.06
CA LEU A 105 9.79 1.46 -6.09
C LEU A 105 10.50 1.09 -7.38
N VAL A 106 9.75 0.64 -8.38
CA VAL A 106 10.27 0.36 -9.71
C VAL A 106 9.77 1.42 -10.67
N ALA A 107 10.69 2.09 -11.36
CA ALA A 107 10.41 3.00 -12.45
C ALA A 107 10.64 2.28 -13.77
N ASP A 108 9.58 2.12 -14.56
CA ASP A 108 9.56 1.32 -15.78
C ASP A 108 10.15 -0.08 -15.53
N ASP A 109 11.13 -0.50 -16.32
CA ASP A 109 11.94 -1.71 -16.10
C ASP A 109 13.44 -1.37 -16.13
N ASP A 110 13.79 -0.12 -15.76
CA ASP A 110 15.15 0.41 -15.89
C ASP A 110 15.89 0.49 -14.56
N ARG A 111 15.21 0.92 -13.49
CA ARG A 111 15.78 1.05 -12.15
C ARG A 111 14.73 0.80 -11.05
N ALA A 112 15.20 0.34 -9.89
CA ALA A 112 14.40 0.21 -8.69
C ALA A 112 15.13 0.66 -7.42
N LEU A 113 14.37 1.19 -6.47
CA LEU A 113 14.80 1.35 -5.08
C LEU A 113 14.11 0.27 -4.25
N VAL A 114 14.87 -0.54 -3.53
CA VAL A 114 14.35 -1.54 -2.59
C VAL A 114 14.80 -1.20 -1.19
N HIS A 115 13.89 -1.33 -0.23
CA HIS A 115 14.16 -1.24 1.20
C HIS A 115 13.74 -2.54 1.87
N VAL A 116 14.68 -3.20 2.54
CA VAL A 116 14.44 -4.46 3.24
C VAL A 116 15.33 -4.53 4.48
N ASP A 117 14.73 -4.88 5.62
CA ASP A 117 15.42 -5.03 6.91
C ASP A 117 16.33 -3.84 7.31
N GLY A 118 15.92 -2.62 6.95
CA GLY A 118 16.68 -1.39 7.23
C GLY A 118 17.76 -1.04 6.20
N THR A 119 17.96 -1.88 5.18
CA THR A 119 18.92 -1.63 4.09
C THR A 119 18.20 -1.11 2.86
N SER A 120 18.70 0.00 2.30
CA SER A 120 18.21 0.56 1.03
C SER A 120 19.21 0.28 -0.09
N LEU A 121 18.72 -0.25 -1.21
CA LEU A 121 19.54 -0.55 -2.39
C LEU A 121 18.93 0.10 -3.64
N LEU A 122 19.76 0.79 -4.42
CA LEU A 122 19.45 1.20 -5.77
C LEU A 122 19.89 0.08 -6.73
N VAL A 123 18.95 -0.42 -7.52
CA VAL A 123 19.15 -1.54 -8.43
C VAL A 123 18.94 -1.05 -9.86
N GLY A 124 19.96 -1.23 -10.70
CA GLY A 124 19.89 -0.95 -12.13
C GLY A 124 19.36 -2.13 -12.95
N ALA A 125 19.22 -1.90 -14.27
CA ALA A 125 18.80 -2.90 -15.24
C ALA A 125 19.62 -4.19 -15.12
N SER A 126 18.97 -5.26 -14.66
CA SER A 126 19.61 -6.53 -14.33
C SER A 126 18.59 -7.66 -14.16
N ALA A 127 19.07 -8.90 -14.05
CA ALA A 127 18.23 -10.04 -13.68
C ALA A 127 17.58 -9.85 -12.29
N LEU A 128 18.26 -9.16 -11.37
CA LEU A 128 17.71 -8.82 -10.06
C LEU A 128 16.53 -7.85 -10.19
N LEU A 129 16.65 -6.80 -11.00
CA LEU A 129 15.54 -5.89 -11.27
C LEU A 129 14.33 -6.63 -11.86
N THR A 130 14.57 -7.55 -12.79
CA THR A 130 13.52 -8.40 -13.36
C THR A 130 12.83 -9.25 -12.30
N ALA A 131 13.60 -9.81 -11.36
CA ALA A 131 13.04 -10.57 -10.24
C ALA A 131 12.21 -9.68 -9.30
N LEU A 132 12.69 -8.49 -8.94
CA LEU A 132 11.96 -7.52 -8.11
C LEU A 132 10.64 -7.08 -8.77
N ALA A 133 10.67 -6.80 -10.07
CA ALA A 133 9.48 -6.48 -10.86
C ALA A 133 8.45 -7.63 -10.85
N ARG A 134 8.89 -8.88 -10.97
CA ARG A 134 8.00 -10.06 -10.88
C ARG A 134 7.46 -10.30 -9.48
N THR A 135 8.26 -10.03 -8.44
CA THR A 135 7.80 -10.05 -7.06
C THR A 135 6.69 -9.03 -6.85
N PHE A 136 6.82 -7.82 -7.41
CA PHE A 136 5.73 -6.84 -7.40
C PHE A 136 4.46 -7.41 -8.03
N GLU A 137 4.52 -7.96 -9.24
CA GLU A 137 3.32 -8.48 -9.92
C GLU A 137 2.64 -9.61 -9.12
N SER A 138 3.45 -10.46 -8.48
CA SER A 138 2.94 -11.55 -7.63
C SER A 138 2.23 -11.00 -6.40
N LEU A 139 2.83 -10.04 -5.70
CA LEU A 139 2.22 -9.38 -4.55
C LEU A 139 1.00 -8.55 -4.95
N TRP A 140 1.02 -7.92 -6.12
CA TRP A 140 -0.09 -7.17 -6.67
C TRP A 140 -1.32 -8.06 -6.90
N ALA A 141 -1.12 -9.26 -7.44
CA ALA A 141 -2.19 -10.24 -7.64
C ALA A 141 -2.83 -10.70 -6.31
N LEU A 142 -2.03 -10.78 -5.24
CA LEU A 142 -2.49 -11.14 -3.89
C LEU A 142 -3.11 -9.95 -3.13
N ALA A 143 -2.75 -8.72 -3.48
CA ALA A 143 -3.21 -7.51 -2.80
C ALA A 143 -4.68 -7.19 -3.13
N VAL A 144 -5.38 -6.58 -2.17
CA VAL A 144 -6.81 -6.29 -2.29
C VAL A 144 -7.03 -4.87 -2.85
N PRO A 145 -7.85 -4.67 -3.90
CA PRO A 145 -8.21 -3.34 -4.39
C PRO A 145 -8.77 -2.42 -3.30
N VAL A 146 -8.24 -1.21 -3.22
CA VAL A 146 -8.86 -0.14 -2.42
C VAL A 146 -9.90 0.55 -3.28
N THR A 147 -11.18 0.30 -2.99
CA THR A 147 -12.25 1.19 -3.43
C THR A 147 -12.26 2.38 -2.48
N VAL A 148 -11.77 3.54 -2.92
CA VAL A 148 -11.84 4.78 -2.15
C VAL A 148 -13.31 5.20 -2.08
N SER A 149 -14.05 4.67 -1.11
CA SER A 149 -15.28 5.29 -0.64
C SER A 149 -14.87 6.31 0.42
N VAL A 150 -15.07 7.58 0.09
CA VAL A 150 -14.71 8.74 0.90
C VAL A 150 -15.63 8.81 2.12
N ALA A 151 -15.40 7.98 3.15
CA ALA A 151 -16.03 8.12 4.47
C ALA A 151 -15.35 7.28 5.58
N GLY A 152 -14.51 7.95 6.39
CA GLY A 152 -14.48 7.78 7.85
C GLY A 152 -13.96 6.46 8.44
N GLY A 153 -12.64 6.36 8.66
CA GLY A 153 -12.03 5.34 9.51
C GLY A 153 -11.97 5.71 11.00
N ARG A 154 -12.28 6.97 11.35
CA ARG A 154 -12.29 7.44 12.75
C ARG A 154 -13.67 7.40 13.43
N ASP A 155 -14.75 7.21 12.65
CA ASP A 155 -16.13 7.19 13.14
C ASP A 155 -16.75 5.80 13.05
N LEU A 156 -16.08 4.78 13.62
CA LEU A 156 -16.78 3.52 13.91
C LEU A 156 -17.32 3.61 15.33
N ASP A 157 -18.64 3.82 15.43
CA ASP A 157 -19.32 3.79 16.72
C ASP A 157 -19.07 2.43 17.42
N GLU A 158 -19.11 2.41 18.75
CA GLU A 158 -18.80 1.21 19.54
C GLU A 158 -19.68 0.00 19.18
N ARG A 159 -20.91 0.26 18.70
CA ARG A 159 -21.83 -0.78 18.29
C ARG A 159 -21.43 -1.39 16.96
N ASP A 160 -21.04 -0.57 15.99
CA ASP A 160 -20.53 -1.01 14.69
C ASP A 160 -19.22 -1.77 14.86
N ARG A 161 -18.33 -1.33 15.75
CA ARG A 161 -17.11 -2.08 16.11
C ARG A 161 -17.45 -3.48 16.60
N ARG A 162 -18.37 -3.61 17.56
CA ARG A 162 -18.85 -4.91 18.05
C ARG A 162 -19.51 -5.77 16.97
N ILE A 163 -20.29 -5.18 16.06
CA ILE A 163 -20.89 -5.90 14.93
C ILE A 163 -19.79 -6.46 14.03
N VAL A 164 -18.79 -5.65 13.69
CA VAL A 164 -17.66 -6.05 12.84
C VAL A 164 -16.81 -7.13 13.50
N THR A 165 -16.52 -7.02 14.81
CA THR A 165 -15.83 -8.05 15.57
C THR A 165 -16.58 -9.38 15.54
N LEU A 166 -17.90 -9.36 15.76
CA LEU A 166 -18.72 -10.57 15.72
C LEU A 166 -18.84 -11.15 14.31
N MET A 167 -18.94 -10.31 13.29
CA MET A 167 -18.95 -10.74 11.88
C MET A 167 -17.62 -11.39 11.49
N ALA A 168 -16.48 -10.81 11.90
CA ALA A 168 -15.15 -11.38 11.67
C ALA A 168 -14.97 -12.72 12.40
N ALA A 169 -15.62 -12.90 13.55
CA ALA A 169 -15.71 -14.17 14.27
C ALA A 169 -16.72 -15.17 13.65
N GLY A 170 -17.31 -14.86 12.50
CA GLY A 170 -18.24 -15.74 11.79
C GLY A 170 -19.67 -15.78 12.36
N ALA A 171 -20.04 -14.84 13.24
CA ALA A 171 -21.39 -14.79 13.78
C ALA A 171 -22.42 -14.44 12.70
N THR A 172 -23.59 -15.11 12.75
CA THR A 172 -24.74 -14.77 11.90
C THR A 172 -25.44 -13.52 12.39
N ASP A 173 -26.22 -12.86 11.52
CA ASP A 173 -26.98 -11.67 11.90
C ASP A 173 -27.92 -11.92 13.10
N ASP A 174 -28.48 -13.13 13.20
CA ASP A 174 -29.32 -13.56 14.32
C ASP A 174 -28.53 -13.71 15.62
N ALA A 175 -27.30 -14.24 15.54
CA ALA A 175 -26.42 -14.34 16.71
C ALA A 175 -25.97 -12.97 17.19
N ILE A 176 -25.64 -12.06 16.25
CA ILE A 176 -25.28 -10.67 16.53
C ILE A 176 -26.46 -9.93 17.16
N ALA A 177 -27.66 -10.08 16.59
CA ALA A 177 -28.90 -9.47 17.08
C ALA A 177 -29.14 -9.86 18.55
N ARG A 178 -29.05 -11.15 18.87
CA ARG A 178 -29.18 -11.65 20.25
C ARG A 178 -28.11 -11.09 21.19
N ARG A 179 -26.84 -11.11 20.78
CA ARG A 179 -25.72 -10.63 21.62
C ARG A 179 -25.77 -9.13 21.93
N LEU A 180 -26.29 -8.33 21.00
CA LEU A 180 -26.30 -6.87 21.12
C LEU A 180 -27.67 -6.30 21.52
N GLY A 181 -28.68 -7.14 21.74
CA GLY A 181 -30.05 -6.71 22.05
C GLY A 181 -30.69 -5.91 20.92
N LEU A 182 -30.37 -6.25 19.66
CA LEU A 182 -30.88 -5.57 18.46
C LEU A 182 -31.87 -6.47 17.71
N SER A 183 -32.73 -5.86 16.89
CA SER A 183 -33.52 -6.64 15.94
C SER A 183 -32.64 -7.13 14.77
N ARG A 184 -32.97 -8.30 14.21
CA ARG A 184 -32.31 -8.85 13.01
C ARG A 184 -32.27 -7.83 11.86
N ARG A 185 -33.37 -7.12 11.63
CA ARG A 185 -33.47 -6.07 10.59
C ARG A 185 -32.42 -4.96 10.80
N THR A 186 -32.20 -4.53 12.04
CA THR A 186 -31.18 -3.52 12.35
C THR A 186 -29.78 -4.03 12.07
N VAL A 187 -29.50 -5.29 12.43
CA VAL A 187 -28.19 -5.92 12.16
C VAL A 187 -27.95 -6.04 10.66
N VAL A 188 -28.88 -6.60 9.89
CA VAL A 188 -28.74 -6.74 8.42
C VAL A 188 -28.45 -5.39 7.76
N ARG A 189 -29.20 -4.34 8.14
CA ARG A 189 -28.97 -2.99 7.61
C ARG A 189 -27.58 -2.45 7.98
N ARG A 190 -27.16 -2.60 9.24
CA ARG A 190 -25.83 -2.14 9.68
C ARG A 190 -24.70 -2.93 9.02
N VAL A 191 -24.83 -4.24 8.90
CA VAL A 191 -23.87 -5.10 8.19
C VAL A 191 -23.71 -4.65 6.74
N ALA A 192 -24.81 -4.38 6.02
CA ALA A 192 -24.72 -3.89 4.65
C ALA A 192 -23.94 -2.56 4.54
N VAL A 193 -24.22 -1.60 5.43
CA VAL A 193 -23.48 -0.33 5.50
C VAL A 193 -22.00 -0.55 5.83
N LEU A 194 -21.70 -1.46 6.75
CA LEU A 194 -20.33 -1.78 7.14
C LEU A 194 -19.57 -2.47 6.00
N GLN A 195 -20.21 -3.39 5.29
CA GLN A 195 -19.65 -4.03 4.10
C GLN A 195 -19.35 -3.00 3.00
N GLU A 196 -20.26 -2.05 2.76
CA GLU A 196 -20.04 -0.95 1.82
C GLU A 196 -18.85 -0.06 2.24
N ARG A 197 -18.79 0.36 3.51
CA ARG A 197 -17.65 1.12 4.05
C ARG A 197 -16.33 0.36 3.98
N LEU A 198 -16.37 -0.96 4.12
CA LEU A 198 -15.20 -1.84 4.02
C LEU A 198 -14.82 -2.17 2.57
N GLY A 199 -15.62 -1.76 1.58
CA GLY A 199 -15.44 -2.15 0.17
C GLY A 199 -15.59 -3.66 -0.05
N ALA A 200 -16.40 -4.33 0.77
CA ALA A 200 -16.53 -5.77 0.81
C ALA A 200 -17.88 -6.23 0.24
N THR A 201 -17.84 -7.23 -0.64
CA THR A 201 -19.06 -7.86 -1.20
C THR A 201 -19.50 -9.09 -0.40
N THR A 202 -18.60 -9.68 0.38
CA THR A 202 -18.90 -10.83 1.25
C THR A 202 -18.56 -10.55 2.71
N ARG A 203 -19.19 -11.27 3.64
CA ARG A 203 -18.92 -11.15 5.08
C ARG A 203 -17.48 -11.51 5.42
N PHE A 204 -16.95 -12.53 4.74
CA PHE A 204 -15.55 -12.93 4.88
C PHE A 204 -14.61 -11.81 4.43
N GLN A 205 -14.84 -11.24 3.24
CA GLN A 205 -14.08 -10.07 2.79
C GLN A 205 -14.17 -8.94 3.80
N ALA A 206 -15.36 -8.66 4.34
CA ALA A 206 -15.56 -7.61 5.33
C ALA A 206 -14.77 -7.86 6.62
N GLY A 207 -14.70 -9.11 7.11
CA GLY A 207 -13.87 -9.48 8.26
C GLY A 207 -12.37 -9.26 8.01
N VAL A 208 -11.86 -9.70 6.87
CA VAL A 208 -10.44 -9.49 6.48
C VAL A 208 -10.13 -8.01 6.36
N GLN A 209 -11.02 -7.27 5.69
CA GLN A 209 -10.93 -5.84 5.48
C GLN A 209 -11.03 -5.05 6.79
N ALA A 210 -11.83 -5.49 7.75
CA ALA A 210 -11.91 -4.89 9.08
C ALA A 210 -10.61 -5.08 9.87
N ALA A 211 -10.02 -6.28 9.84
CA ALA A 211 -8.74 -6.55 10.49
C ALA A 211 -7.62 -5.66 9.93
N GLN A 212 -7.52 -5.56 8.60
CA GLN A 212 -6.52 -4.72 7.92
C GLN A 212 -6.68 -3.22 8.19
N ARG A 213 -7.89 -2.78 8.59
CA ARG A 213 -8.22 -1.39 8.92
C ARG A 213 -8.16 -1.07 10.42
N GLY A 214 -7.83 -2.04 11.27
CA GLY A 214 -7.82 -1.87 12.73
C GLY A 214 -9.23 -1.66 13.33
N TRP A 215 -10.26 -2.25 12.71
CA TRP A 215 -11.64 -2.17 13.20
C TRP A 215 -11.99 -3.29 14.20
N LEU A 216 -11.07 -4.22 14.47
CA LEU A 216 -11.26 -5.38 15.35
C LEU A 216 -10.63 -5.17 16.72
#